data_AF-A0A2U0I0T5-F1
#
_entry.id   AF-A0A2U0I0T5-F1
#
_cell.length_a   1.000
_cell.length_b   1.000
_cell.length_c   1.000
_cell.angle_alpha   90.00
_cell.angle_beta   90.00
_cell.angle_gamma   90.00
#
_symmetry.space_group_name_H-M   'P 1'
#
loop_
_entity.id
_entity.type
_entity.pdbx_description
1 polymer ?
#
loop_
_entity_poly.entity_id
_entity_poly.type
_entity_poly.pdbx_seq_one_letter_code
_entity_poly.pdbx_strand_id
1 'polypeptide(L)'
;MKRGITKCEWCLTENSNNTTRCNNCGGPVAVLEPWVLQCGWCKTSNRRDQVSHCISCGGQLPSIPGSSRQPEPPKQPRNLSFSYKIRVKYTGNALMMIGIIFMIVGLPALAISIFEIFEGLINIPFIVFSLVFPVIGFFLVKKSNKNSNQKLNALQFGVPTRGVIKKVYVDTTQSINKKHPLKIEYEFDTPLKTRHDSVRVWDRANLKRPKGEHIWVVCNPENLKENNLWPPLA
;
A
#
# COMPACT_ATOMS: atom_id res chain seq x y z
N MET A 1 -28.06 -7.15 10.86
CA MET A 1 -27.79 -8.56 10.48
C MET A 1 -27.31 -9.31 11.71
N LYS A 2 -27.98 -10.40 12.10
CA LYS A 2 -27.51 -11.29 13.18
C LYS A 2 -26.18 -11.91 12.74
N ARG A 3 -25.12 -11.79 13.56
CA ARG A 3 -23.81 -12.36 13.25
C ARG A 3 -23.94 -13.88 13.13
N GLY A 4 -23.31 -14.47 12.12
CA GLY A 4 -23.20 -15.93 12.00
C GLY A 4 -24.33 -16.64 11.26
N ILE A 5 -25.17 -15.92 10.51
CA ILE A 5 -26.26 -16.52 9.73
C ILE A 5 -26.08 -16.17 8.23
N THR A 6 -26.15 -17.18 7.36
CA THR A 6 -26.11 -17.07 5.89
C THR A 6 -27.33 -17.76 5.30
N LYS A 7 -27.99 -17.14 4.30
CA LYS A 7 -29.13 -17.76 3.62
C LYS A 7 -28.63 -18.75 2.56
N CYS A 8 -29.24 -19.93 2.52
CA CYS A 8 -28.97 -20.91 1.47
C CYS A 8 -29.44 -20.36 0.12
N GLU A 9 -28.64 -20.53 -0.93
CA GLU A 9 -28.96 -20.04 -2.27
C GLU A 9 -30.14 -20.79 -2.91
N TRP A 10 -30.39 -22.04 -2.51
CA TRP A 10 -31.42 -22.88 -3.11
C TRP A 10 -32.79 -22.75 -2.44
N CYS A 11 -32.83 -22.64 -1.11
CA CYS A 11 -34.08 -22.64 -0.35
C CYS A 11 -34.26 -21.40 0.54
N LEU A 12 -33.33 -20.45 0.47
CA LEU A 12 -33.33 -19.18 1.22
C LEU A 12 -33.39 -19.32 2.76
N THR A 13 -33.26 -20.55 3.26
CA THR A 13 -33.27 -20.84 4.69
C THR A 13 -32.03 -20.26 5.36
N GLU A 14 -32.21 -19.66 6.51
CA GLU A 14 -31.12 -19.13 7.34
C GLU A 14 -30.34 -20.27 8.00
N ASN A 15 -29.05 -20.37 7.71
CA ASN A 15 -28.15 -21.39 8.25
C ASN A 15 -26.99 -20.74 9.01
N SER A 16 -26.41 -21.48 9.95
CA SER A 16 -25.18 -21.05 10.63
C SER A 16 -24.01 -20.99 9.66
N ASN A 17 -23.14 -19.99 9.79
CA ASN A 17 -21.93 -19.86 8.96
C ASN A 17 -20.91 -20.98 9.18
N ASN A 18 -21.10 -21.84 10.18
CA ASN A 18 -20.23 -22.98 10.47
C ASN A 18 -20.61 -24.24 9.66
N THR A 19 -21.71 -24.23 8.90
CA THR A 19 -22.12 -25.38 8.08
C THR A 19 -21.83 -25.11 6.60
N THR A 20 -21.23 -26.08 5.91
CA THR A 20 -21.00 -26.01 4.45
C THR A 20 -22.23 -26.44 3.65
N ARG A 21 -23.24 -27.00 4.32
CA ARG A 21 -24.50 -27.46 3.76
C ARG A 21 -25.67 -26.86 4.50
N CYS A 22 -26.76 -26.65 3.79
CA CYS A 22 -28.00 -26.16 4.37
C CYS A 22 -28.67 -27.27 5.17
N ASN A 23 -29.08 -26.96 6.40
CA ASN A 23 -29.79 -27.88 7.28
C ASN A 23 -31.16 -28.30 6.72
N ASN A 24 -31.74 -27.50 5.83
CA ASN A 24 -33.07 -27.76 5.25
C ASN A 24 -32.99 -28.53 3.92
N CYS A 25 -32.24 -28.03 2.94
CA CYS A 25 -32.25 -28.61 1.58
C CYS A 25 -30.98 -29.41 1.23
N GLY A 26 -29.98 -29.46 2.11
CA GLY A 26 -28.69 -30.09 1.82
C GLY A 26 -27.83 -29.37 0.77
N GLY A 27 -28.38 -28.32 0.13
CA GLY A 27 -27.68 -27.50 -0.85
C GLY A 27 -26.46 -26.81 -0.24
N PRO A 28 -25.46 -26.46 -1.07
CA PRO A 28 -24.29 -25.73 -0.59
C PRO A 28 -24.76 -24.41 0.01
N VAL A 29 -24.49 -24.22 1.30
CA VAL A 29 -24.49 -22.86 1.84
C VAL A 29 -23.22 -22.29 1.26
N ALA A 30 -23.35 -21.41 0.26
CA ALA A 30 -22.22 -20.66 -0.23
C ALA A 30 -21.66 -19.92 0.98
N VAL A 31 -20.64 -20.51 1.60
CA VAL A 31 -19.66 -19.76 2.37
C VAL A 31 -19.02 -18.91 1.30
N LEU A 32 -19.66 -17.78 0.98
CA LEU A 32 -19.01 -16.70 0.26
C LEU A 32 -17.71 -16.53 1.02
N GLU A 33 -16.60 -17.01 0.45
CA GLU A 33 -15.32 -17.00 1.13
C GLU A 33 -15.17 -15.60 1.71
N PRO A 34 -15.11 -15.45 3.05
CA PRO A 34 -15.21 -14.14 3.66
C PRO A 34 -14.14 -13.27 3.03
N TRP A 35 -14.56 -12.14 2.47
CA TRP A 35 -13.63 -11.30 1.74
C TRP A 35 -12.72 -10.56 2.71
N VAL A 36 -11.66 -11.23 3.14
CA VAL A 36 -10.66 -10.68 4.05
C VAL A 36 -9.63 -9.93 3.22
N LEU A 37 -9.51 -8.62 3.48
CA LEU A 37 -8.49 -7.78 2.88
C LEU A 37 -7.71 -7.04 3.96
N GLN A 38 -6.46 -6.72 3.68
CA GLN A 38 -5.62 -5.89 4.53
C GLN A 38 -5.93 -4.42 4.28
N CYS A 39 -6.14 -3.68 5.36
CA CYS A 39 -6.35 -2.24 5.29
C CYS A 39 -5.08 -1.54 4.77
N GLY A 40 -5.18 -0.77 3.68
CA GLY A 40 -4.04 0.01 3.19
C GLY A 40 -3.53 1.04 4.20
N TRP A 41 -4.38 1.48 5.14
CA TRP A 41 -4.04 2.48 6.15
C TRP A 41 -3.26 1.96 7.36
N CYS A 42 -3.48 0.72 7.79
CA CYS A 42 -2.83 0.16 8.99
C CYS A 42 -2.38 -1.30 8.87
N LYS A 43 -2.65 -1.97 7.74
CA LYS A 43 -2.44 -3.42 7.48
C LYS A 43 -3.33 -4.38 8.26
N THR A 44 -4.20 -3.91 9.16
CA THR A 44 -5.15 -4.78 9.85
C THR A 44 -6.02 -5.53 8.84
N SER A 45 -6.20 -6.83 9.03
CA SER A 45 -7.12 -7.65 8.23
C SER A 45 -8.57 -7.32 8.58
N ASN A 46 -9.39 -7.09 7.56
CA ASN A 46 -10.79 -6.72 7.70
C ASN A 46 -11.65 -7.61 6.81
N ARG A 47 -12.81 -8.04 7.33
CA ARG A 47 -13.87 -8.68 6.56
C ARG A 47 -14.68 -7.61 5.81
N ARG A 48 -14.32 -7.39 4.56
CA ARG A 48 -14.85 -6.27 3.77
C ARG A 48 -16.34 -6.39 3.46
N ASP A 49 -16.86 -7.61 3.43
CA ASP A 49 -18.28 -7.91 3.30
C ASP A 49 -19.12 -7.38 4.47
N GLN A 50 -18.49 -7.13 5.63
CA GLN A 50 -19.19 -6.68 6.84
C GLN A 50 -18.92 -5.21 7.18
N VAL A 51 -17.76 -4.67 6.81
CA VAL A 51 -17.35 -3.31 7.18
C VAL A 51 -16.87 -2.51 5.98
N SER A 52 -17.28 -1.24 5.91
CA SER A 52 -16.81 -0.25 4.92
C SER A 52 -15.55 0.49 5.35
N HIS A 53 -15.26 0.49 6.65
CA HIS A 53 -14.13 1.16 7.28
C HIS A 53 -13.33 0.15 8.10
N CYS A 54 -12.04 0.42 8.28
CA CYS A 54 -11.14 -0.43 9.04
C CYS A 54 -11.54 -0.46 10.51
N ILE A 55 -11.68 -1.65 11.09
CA ILE A 55 -12.03 -1.83 12.51
C ILE A 55 -10.99 -1.26 13.48
N SER A 56 -9.74 -1.15 13.04
CA SER A 56 -8.63 -0.70 13.89
C SER A 56 -8.34 0.80 13.76
N CYS A 57 -8.41 1.35 12.56
CA CYS A 57 -7.98 2.74 12.31
C CYS A 57 -9.08 3.65 11.73
N GLY A 58 -10.30 3.13 11.51
CA GLY A 58 -11.42 3.88 10.93
C GLY A 58 -11.25 4.29 9.46
N GLY A 59 -10.13 3.96 8.82
CA GLY A 59 -9.86 4.35 7.44
C GLY A 59 -10.75 3.62 6.43
N GLN A 60 -11.18 4.31 5.37
CA GLN A 60 -12.00 3.74 4.30
C GLN A 60 -11.31 2.53 3.67
N LEU A 61 -12.03 1.40 3.56
CA LEU A 61 -11.53 0.19 2.90
C LEU A 61 -11.89 0.19 1.42
N PRO A 62 -11.05 -0.39 0.54
CA PRO A 62 -11.29 -0.42 -0.90
C PRO A 62 -12.58 -1.17 -1.26
N SER A 63 -13.14 -0.94 -2.45
CA SER A 63 -14.29 -1.69 -2.97
C SER A 63 -14.06 -3.20 -2.96
N ILE A 64 -15.16 -3.95 -2.87
CA ILE A 64 -15.13 -5.38 -3.19
C ILE A 64 -14.88 -5.50 -4.70
N PRO A 65 -13.95 -6.36 -5.16
CA PRO A 65 -13.72 -6.56 -6.58
C PRO A 65 -15.00 -6.78 -7.38
N GLY A 66 -15.17 -6.04 -8.48
CA GLY A 66 -16.36 -6.13 -9.33
C GLY A 66 -17.59 -5.39 -8.82
N SER A 67 -17.53 -4.76 -7.63
CA SER A 67 -18.62 -3.88 -7.17
C SER A 67 -18.58 -2.53 -7.89
N SER A 68 -19.66 -1.76 -7.74
CA SER A 68 -19.68 -0.36 -8.19
C SER A 68 -18.59 0.47 -7.48
N ARG A 69 -18.21 1.58 -8.13
CA ARG A 69 -17.22 2.52 -7.60
C ARG A 69 -17.67 3.07 -6.25
N GLN A 70 -16.71 3.22 -5.33
CA GLN A 70 -16.94 3.86 -4.04
C GLN A 70 -17.33 5.34 -4.17
N PRO A 71 -17.91 5.95 -3.12
CA PRO A 71 -18.07 7.39 -3.07
C PRO A 71 -16.74 8.10 -3.33
N GLU A 72 -16.83 9.29 -3.90
CA GLU A 72 -15.69 10.14 -4.17
C GLU A 72 -14.88 10.40 -2.89
N PRO A 73 -13.53 10.48 -2.98
CA PRO A 73 -12.69 10.82 -1.84
C PRO A 73 -13.14 12.16 -1.21
N PRO A 74 -12.98 12.34 0.12
CA PRO A 74 -13.29 13.60 0.79
C PRO A 74 -12.59 14.80 0.12
N LYS A 75 -13.14 16.01 0.30
CA LYS A 75 -12.50 17.23 -0.18
C LYS A 75 -11.12 17.42 0.49
N GLN A 76 -10.19 18.01 -0.25
CA GLN A 76 -8.86 18.36 0.24
C GLN A 76 -8.92 19.60 1.16
N PRO A 77 -8.01 19.75 2.14
CA PRO A 77 -6.98 18.79 2.55
C PRO A 77 -7.56 17.61 3.36
N ARG A 78 -7.19 16.38 2.99
CA ARG A 78 -7.65 15.16 3.67
C ARG A 78 -6.80 14.87 4.90
N ASN A 79 -7.44 14.52 6.02
CA ASN A 79 -6.71 14.13 7.21
C ASN A 79 -6.19 12.68 7.08
N LEU A 80 -4.87 12.52 7.05
CA LEU A 80 -4.21 11.21 7.05
C LEU A 80 -3.75 10.88 8.47
N SER A 81 -4.01 9.66 8.93
CA SER A 81 -3.59 9.25 10.27
C SER A 81 -2.07 9.34 10.44
N PHE A 82 -1.63 9.73 11.64
CA PHE A 82 -0.21 9.87 11.95
C PHE A 82 0.56 8.55 11.74
N SER A 83 0.00 7.43 12.19
CA SER A 83 0.56 6.09 12.00
C SER A 83 0.72 5.73 10.52
N TYR A 84 -0.22 6.17 9.66
CA TYR A 84 -0.08 6.01 8.22
C TYR A 84 1.12 6.80 7.67
N LYS A 85 1.25 8.07 8.06
CA LYS A 85 2.36 8.94 7.64
C LYS A 85 3.71 8.35 8.06
N ILE A 86 3.85 7.92 9.31
CA ILE A 86 5.08 7.26 9.81
C ILE A 86 5.40 6.03 8.97
N ARG A 87 4.41 5.18 8.71
CA ARG A 87 4.63 3.95 7.96
C ARG A 87 5.02 4.19 6.51
N VAL A 88 4.43 5.16 5.84
CA VAL A 88 4.82 5.51 4.47
C VAL A 88 6.21 6.13 4.42
N LYS A 89 6.61 6.91 5.42
CA LYS A 89 7.93 7.56 5.46
C LYS A 89 9.05 6.62 5.92
N TYR A 90 8.81 5.83 6.96
CA TYR A 90 9.86 5.12 7.70
C TYR A 90 9.64 3.61 7.68
N THR A 91 8.68 3.08 8.44
CA THR A 91 8.61 1.62 8.73
C THR A 91 8.21 0.75 7.55
N GLY A 92 7.47 1.28 6.59
CA GLY A 92 7.11 0.61 5.34
C GLY A 92 8.03 0.94 4.17
N ASN A 93 9.11 1.68 4.39
CA ASN A 93 10.02 2.15 3.34
C ASN A 93 11.44 1.63 3.60
N ALA A 94 11.75 0.46 3.03
CA ALA A 94 13.04 -0.19 3.19
C ALA A 94 14.23 0.71 2.78
N LEU A 95 14.09 1.50 1.71
CA LEU A 95 15.15 2.42 1.27
C LEU A 95 15.42 3.52 2.30
N MET A 96 14.37 4.02 2.98
CA MET A 96 14.55 4.96 4.09
C MET A 96 15.34 4.32 5.23
N MET A 97 14.95 3.11 5.63
CA MET A 97 15.59 2.39 6.74
C MET A 97 17.07 2.09 6.44
N ILE A 98 17.36 1.53 5.27
CA ILE A 98 18.74 1.25 4.83
C ILE A 98 19.56 2.54 4.80
N GLY A 99 18.99 3.62 4.24
CA GLY A 99 19.67 4.91 4.18
C GLY A 99 19.99 5.49 5.57
N ILE A 100 19.06 5.39 6.52
CA ILE A 100 19.28 5.81 7.91
C ILE A 100 20.39 4.97 8.56
N ILE A 101 20.37 3.64 8.40
CA ILE A 101 21.41 2.75 8.96
C ILE A 101 22.78 3.14 8.41
N PHE A 102 22.89 3.38 7.11
CA PHE A 102 24.14 3.77 6.47
C PHE A 102 24.65 5.13 6.98
N MET A 103 23.76 6.07 7.28
CA MET A 103 24.12 7.33 7.90
C MET A 103 24.57 7.15 9.37
N ILE A 104 23.86 6.33 10.14
CA ILE A 104 24.16 6.06 11.56
C ILE A 104 25.50 5.35 11.72
N VAL A 105 25.85 4.42 10.83
CA VAL A 105 27.13 3.70 10.87
C VAL A 105 28.23 4.53 10.18
N GLY A 106 27.91 5.15 9.06
CA GLY A 106 28.87 5.85 8.21
C GLY A 106 29.40 7.16 8.81
N LEU A 107 28.55 7.98 9.43
CA LEU A 107 29.00 9.26 9.99
C LEU A 107 29.98 9.11 11.16
N PRO A 108 29.75 8.22 12.15
CA PRO A 108 30.75 7.96 13.19
C PRO A 108 32.05 7.38 12.63
N ALA A 109 31.96 6.44 11.68
CA ALA A 109 33.15 5.89 11.02
C ALA A 109 33.95 6.98 10.30
N LEU A 110 33.27 7.93 9.66
CA LEU A 110 33.92 9.07 9.01
C LEU A 110 34.66 9.94 10.02
N ALA A 111 34.04 10.26 11.16
CA ALA A 111 34.66 11.03 12.22
C ALA A 111 35.91 10.32 12.81
N ILE A 112 35.83 9.01 13.05
CA ILE A 112 36.98 8.20 13.50
C ILE A 112 38.09 8.22 12.46
N SER A 113 37.77 8.00 11.18
CA SER A 113 38.78 8.01 10.11
C SER A 113 39.49 9.35 9.98
N ILE A 114 38.78 10.47 10.21
CA ILE A 114 39.38 11.80 10.23
C ILE A 114 40.36 11.92 11.40
N PHE A 115 39.97 11.44 12.59
CA PHE A 115 40.83 11.44 13.78
C PHE A 115 42.10 10.60 13.59
N GLU A 116 42.00 9.40 13.02
CA GLU A 116 43.15 8.53 12.72
C GLU A 116 44.14 9.18 11.73
N ILE A 117 43.64 9.91 10.73
CA ILE A 117 44.48 10.66 9.78
C ILE A 117 45.29 11.75 10.51
N PHE A 118 44.69 12.43 11.50
CA PHE A 118 45.40 13.42 12.31
C PHE A 118 46.54 12.80 13.14
N GLU A 119 46.37 11.57 13.61
CA GLU A 119 47.39 10.81 14.34
C GLU A 119 48.43 10.13 13.41
N GLY A 120 48.31 10.31 12.09
CA GLY A 120 49.24 9.76 11.10
C GLY A 120 49.01 8.29 10.75
N LEU A 121 47.90 7.68 11.17
CA LEU A 121 47.51 6.31 10.83
C LEU A 121 46.61 6.32 9.57
N ILE A 122 47.12 5.81 8.45
CA ILE A 122 46.39 5.77 7.18
C ILE A 122 45.87 4.36 6.89
N ASN A 123 44.57 4.15 7.09
CA ASN A 123 43.86 2.93 6.70
C ASN A 123 42.95 3.20 5.48
N ILE A 124 43.50 3.08 4.28
CA ILE A 124 42.80 3.43 3.02
C ILE A 124 41.45 2.68 2.87
N PRO A 125 41.37 1.34 3.07
CA PRO A 125 40.09 0.63 3.01
C PRO A 125 39.03 1.19 3.96
N PHE A 126 39.42 1.53 5.20
CA PHE A 126 38.50 2.08 6.19
C PHE A 126 38.02 3.49 5.80
N ILE A 127 38.90 4.35 5.28
CA ILE A 127 38.56 5.69 4.80
C ILE A 127 37.58 5.63 3.62
N VAL A 128 37.81 4.73 2.66
CA VAL A 128 36.89 4.57 1.53
C VAL A 128 35.52 4.10 2.02
N PHE A 129 35.49 3.12 2.93
CA PHE A 129 34.24 2.65 3.54
C PHE A 129 33.50 3.77 4.29
N SER A 130 34.22 4.53 5.12
CA SER A 130 33.67 5.60 5.95
C SER A 130 33.11 6.76 5.13
N LEU A 131 33.62 6.99 3.93
CA LEU A 131 33.12 8.02 3.01
C LEU A 131 31.96 7.52 2.14
N VAL A 132 32.04 6.29 1.62
CA VAL A 132 31.04 5.75 0.67
C VAL A 132 29.68 5.53 1.35
N PHE A 133 29.66 4.96 2.56
CA PHE A 133 28.42 4.64 3.27
C PHE A 133 27.52 5.86 3.56
N PRO A 134 28.01 6.96 4.18
CA PRO A 134 27.16 8.12 4.44
C PRO A 134 26.73 8.81 3.14
N VAL A 135 27.57 8.83 2.10
CA VAL A 135 27.18 9.38 0.79
C VAL A 135 26.02 8.59 0.20
N ILE A 136 26.12 7.26 0.13
CA ILE A 136 25.01 6.40 -0.35
C ILE A 136 23.78 6.57 0.54
N GLY A 137 23.97 6.55 1.87
CA GLY A 137 22.90 6.71 2.85
C GLY A 137 22.12 8.00 2.65
N PHE A 138 22.81 9.12 2.47
CA PHE A 138 22.21 10.42 2.19
C PHE A 138 21.36 10.42 0.91
N PHE A 139 21.87 9.88 -0.19
CA PHE A 139 21.11 9.79 -1.45
C PHE A 139 19.88 8.89 -1.33
N LEU A 140 19.98 7.76 -0.62
CA LEU A 140 18.85 6.87 -0.35
C LEU A 140 17.77 7.58 0.46
N VAL A 141 18.14 8.23 1.58
CA VAL A 141 17.20 9.00 2.41
C VAL A 141 16.54 10.12 1.62
N LYS A 142 17.30 10.89 0.84
CA LYS A 142 16.77 11.99 0.02
C LYS A 142 15.76 11.49 -1.02
N LYS A 143 16.11 10.44 -1.78
CA LYS A 143 15.23 9.84 -2.79
C LYS A 143 13.98 9.25 -2.15
N SER A 144 14.16 8.54 -1.05
CA SER A 144 13.09 7.88 -0.30
C SER A 144 12.09 8.89 0.27
N ASN A 145 12.58 9.95 0.91
CA ASN A 145 11.75 11.03 1.46
C ASN A 145 10.95 11.74 0.36
N LYS A 146 11.58 12.00 -0.81
CA LYS A 146 10.87 12.54 -1.97
C LYS A 146 9.70 11.64 -2.37
N ASN A 147 9.92 10.35 -2.58
CA ASN A 147 8.87 9.41 -2.99
C ASN A 147 7.73 9.30 -1.95
N SER A 148 8.07 9.23 -0.66
CA SER A 148 7.07 9.17 0.41
C SER A 148 6.26 10.46 0.50
N ASN A 149 6.89 11.62 0.38
CA ASN A 149 6.18 12.90 0.39
C ASN A 149 5.28 13.05 -0.83
N GLN A 150 5.70 12.63 -2.02
CA GLN A 150 4.85 12.62 -3.21
C GLN A 150 3.58 11.79 -3.00
N LYS A 151 3.72 10.59 -2.42
CA LYS A 151 2.57 9.73 -2.09
C LYS A 151 1.64 10.35 -1.06
N LEU A 152 2.20 10.97 -0.01
CA LEU A 152 1.42 11.62 1.05
C LEU A 152 0.73 12.90 0.55
N ASN A 153 1.42 13.70 -0.27
CA ASN A 153 0.89 14.91 -0.88
C ASN A 153 -0.27 14.58 -1.82
N ALA A 154 -0.14 13.55 -2.67
CA ALA A 154 -1.23 13.08 -3.51
C ALA A 154 -2.46 12.66 -2.68
N LEU A 155 -2.27 11.94 -1.58
CA LEU A 155 -3.37 11.54 -0.70
C LEU A 155 -4.01 12.71 0.05
N GLN A 156 -3.20 13.65 0.54
CA GLN A 156 -3.65 14.76 1.38
C GLN A 156 -4.24 15.91 0.56
N PHE A 157 -3.60 16.27 -0.55
CA PHE A 157 -3.90 17.47 -1.35
C PHE A 157 -4.21 17.19 -2.82
N GLY A 158 -4.23 15.92 -3.24
CA GLY A 158 -4.53 15.58 -4.63
C GLY A 158 -6.02 15.72 -4.95
N VAL A 159 -6.32 16.12 -6.17
CA VAL A 159 -7.68 16.18 -6.71
C VAL A 159 -8.12 14.75 -7.06
N PRO A 160 -9.34 14.32 -6.68
CA PRO A 160 -9.86 13.01 -7.06
C PRO A 160 -10.16 12.97 -8.55
N THR A 161 -9.70 11.93 -9.22
CA THR A 161 -9.98 11.67 -10.62
C THR A 161 -10.35 10.21 -10.85
N ARG A 162 -11.08 9.99 -11.94
CA ARG A 162 -11.57 8.67 -12.34
C ARG A 162 -10.42 7.88 -12.94
N GLY A 163 -10.24 6.67 -12.43
CA GLY A 163 -9.32 5.68 -12.98
C GLY A 163 -10.01 4.38 -13.36
N VAL A 164 -9.29 3.58 -14.13
CA VAL A 164 -9.68 2.25 -14.59
C VAL A 164 -8.51 1.29 -14.46
N ILE A 165 -8.74 0.12 -13.84
CA ILE A 165 -7.75 -0.94 -13.77
C ILE A 165 -7.55 -1.57 -15.16
N LYS A 166 -6.31 -1.61 -15.63
CA LYS A 166 -5.94 -2.25 -16.90
C LYS A 166 -5.52 -3.69 -16.74
N LYS A 167 -4.69 -3.96 -15.72
CA LYS A 167 -4.14 -5.29 -15.51
C LYS A 167 -3.79 -5.48 -14.05
N VAL A 168 -4.05 -6.67 -13.53
CA VAL A 168 -3.57 -7.11 -12.22
C VAL A 168 -2.83 -8.41 -12.43
N TYR A 169 -1.58 -8.48 -11.97
CA TYR A 169 -0.75 -9.68 -12.10
C TYR A 169 0.25 -9.79 -10.95
N VAL A 170 0.82 -10.98 -10.79
CA VAL A 170 1.87 -11.25 -9.80
C VAL A 170 3.21 -10.76 -10.38
N ASP A 171 3.89 -9.87 -9.66
CA ASP A 171 5.22 -9.38 -10.03
C ASP A 171 6.28 -10.35 -9.50
N THR A 172 6.79 -11.22 -10.37
CA THR A 172 7.79 -12.25 -10.02
C THR A 172 9.19 -11.67 -9.85
N THR A 173 9.42 -10.40 -10.18
CA THR A 173 10.75 -9.76 -10.09
C THR A 173 11.19 -9.47 -8.66
N GLN A 174 10.25 -9.47 -7.71
CA GLN A 174 10.50 -9.21 -6.29
C GLN A 174 9.87 -10.31 -5.45
N SER A 175 10.54 -10.71 -4.38
CA SER A 175 9.95 -11.61 -3.39
C SER A 175 10.40 -11.27 -1.97
N ILE A 176 9.50 -11.46 -1.02
CA ILE A 176 9.77 -11.41 0.42
C ILE A 176 9.17 -12.68 1.02
N ASN A 177 9.99 -13.50 1.69
CA ASN A 177 9.55 -14.78 2.29
C ASN A 177 8.80 -15.69 1.30
N LYS A 178 9.34 -15.84 0.07
CA LYS A 178 8.73 -16.62 -1.04
C LYS A 178 7.36 -16.11 -1.50
N LYS A 179 6.94 -14.92 -1.05
CA LYS A 179 5.73 -14.25 -1.54
C LYS A 179 6.12 -13.16 -2.52
N HIS A 180 5.39 -13.07 -3.61
CA HIS A 180 5.54 -12.04 -4.63
C HIS A 180 4.44 -10.98 -4.47
N PRO A 181 4.76 -9.68 -4.65
CA PRO A 181 3.75 -8.64 -4.67
C PRO A 181 2.89 -8.76 -5.94
N LEU A 182 1.68 -8.22 -5.87
CA LEU A 182 0.86 -7.96 -7.05
C LEU A 182 1.24 -6.58 -7.62
N LYS A 183 1.18 -6.45 -8.94
CA LYS A 183 1.26 -5.17 -9.64
C LYS A 183 -0.08 -4.89 -10.29
N ILE A 184 -0.68 -3.76 -9.92
CA ILE A 184 -1.92 -3.24 -10.48
C ILE A 184 -1.54 -2.09 -11.40
N GLU A 185 -1.76 -2.28 -12.69
CA GLU A 185 -1.64 -1.24 -13.70
C GLU A 185 -3.00 -0.60 -13.91
N TYR A 186 -3.03 0.73 -13.89
CA TYR A 186 -4.24 1.50 -14.03
C TYR A 186 -3.99 2.71 -14.93
N GLU A 187 -5.05 3.21 -15.52
CA GLU A 187 -5.05 4.51 -16.16
C GLU A 187 -5.99 5.46 -15.43
N PHE A 188 -5.74 6.75 -15.54
CA PHE A 188 -6.64 7.77 -15.03
C PHE A 188 -6.61 9.00 -15.90
N ASP A 189 -7.74 9.68 -15.93
CA ASP A 189 -7.92 10.87 -16.76
C ASP A 189 -7.47 12.12 -16.01
N THR A 190 -6.86 13.04 -16.76
CA THR A 190 -6.53 14.39 -16.28
C THR A 190 -7.03 15.38 -17.34
N PRO A 191 -7.20 16.67 -17.01
CA PRO A 191 -7.66 17.66 -17.99
C PRO A 191 -6.80 17.72 -19.27
N LEU A 192 -5.53 17.31 -19.19
CA LEU A 192 -4.57 17.38 -20.29
C LEU A 192 -4.44 16.06 -21.06
N LYS A 193 -4.41 14.92 -20.35
CA LYS A 193 -4.14 13.60 -20.95
C LYS A 193 -4.49 12.46 -20.02
N THR A 194 -4.89 11.31 -20.58
CA THR A 194 -4.91 10.03 -19.86
C THR A 194 -3.49 9.60 -19.50
N ARG A 195 -3.27 9.21 -18.25
CA ARG A 195 -1.98 8.76 -17.71
C ARG A 195 -2.06 7.29 -17.33
N HIS A 196 -0.96 6.58 -17.53
CA HIS A 196 -0.78 5.21 -17.05
C HIS A 196 0.16 5.21 -15.85
N ASP A 197 -0.21 4.49 -14.80
CA ASP A 197 0.65 4.26 -13.65
C ASP A 197 0.41 2.85 -13.09
N SER A 198 1.23 2.46 -12.13
CA SER A 198 1.12 1.17 -11.47
C SER A 198 1.40 1.26 -9.98
N VAL A 199 0.73 0.43 -9.20
CA VAL A 199 0.99 0.26 -7.78
C VAL A 199 1.33 -1.18 -7.46
N ARG A 200 2.30 -1.37 -6.57
CA ARG A 200 2.61 -2.68 -5.99
C ARG A 200 1.89 -2.85 -4.66
N VAL A 201 1.25 -3.99 -4.50
CA VAL A 201 0.40 -4.35 -3.36
C VAL A 201 0.72 -5.76 -2.91
N TRP A 202 0.72 -6.01 -1.61
CA TRP A 202 1.08 -7.33 -1.06
C TRP A 202 -0.15 -8.19 -0.76
N ASP A 203 -1.32 -7.55 -0.64
CA ASP A 203 -2.56 -8.25 -0.37
C ASP A 203 -3.10 -8.97 -1.61
N ARG A 204 -3.08 -10.31 -1.54
CA ARG A 204 -3.56 -11.22 -2.59
C ARG A 204 -5.03 -11.06 -2.91
N ALA A 205 -5.82 -10.48 -1.99
CA ALA A 205 -7.20 -10.12 -2.25
C ALA A 205 -7.33 -9.24 -3.53
N ASN A 206 -6.36 -8.39 -3.83
CA ASN A 206 -6.46 -7.55 -5.01
C ASN A 206 -6.37 -8.32 -6.35
N LEU A 207 -5.98 -9.61 -6.36
CA LEU A 207 -5.94 -10.43 -7.58
C LEU A 207 -7.33 -10.66 -8.19
N LYS A 208 -8.39 -10.62 -7.37
CA LYS A 208 -9.77 -10.81 -7.85
C LYS A 208 -10.34 -9.58 -8.58
N ARG A 209 -9.59 -8.46 -8.65
CA ARG A 209 -10.02 -7.20 -9.31
C ARG A 209 -10.09 -7.37 -10.82
N PRO A 210 -11.26 -7.19 -11.45
CA PRO A 210 -11.39 -7.35 -12.89
C PRO A 210 -10.73 -6.19 -13.65
N LYS A 211 -10.25 -6.49 -14.86
CA LYS A 211 -9.90 -5.45 -15.83
C LYS A 211 -11.13 -4.61 -16.14
N GLY A 212 -10.96 -3.30 -16.24
CA GLY A 212 -12.06 -2.35 -16.44
C GLY A 212 -12.68 -1.84 -15.14
N GLU A 213 -12.29 -2.36 -13.96
CA GLU A 213 -12.84 -1.88 -12.70
C GLU A 213 -12.54 -0.38 -12.51
N HIS A 214 -13.58 0.37 -12.19
CA HIS A 214 -13.53 1.79 -11.93
C HIS A 214 -13.00 2.08 -10.52
N ILE A 215 -11.93 2.87 -10.44
CA ILE A 215 -11.28 3.25 -9.18
C ILE A 215 -11.17 4.76 -9.05
N TRP A 216 -10.90 5.23 -7.84
CA TRP A 216 -10.49 6.61 -7.60
C TRP A 216 -8.98 6.69 -7.53
N VAL A 217 -8.42 7.67 -8.24
CA VAL A 217 -7.03 8.07 -8.14
C VAL A 217 -7.01 9.49 -7.61
N VAL A 218 -6.16 9.78 -6.65
CA VAL A 218 -5.90 11.15 -6.21
C VAL A 218 -4.57 11.58 -6.80
N CYS A 219 -4.56 12.69 -7.52
CA CYS A 219 -3.36 13.18 -8.20
C CYS A 219 -3.14 14.67 -7.92
N ASN A 220 -1.88 15.08 -7.84
CA ASN A 220 -1.52 16.49 -7.79
C ASN A 220 -1.61 17.08 -9.22
N PRO A 221 -2.46 18.09 -9.48
CA PRO A 221 -2.61 18.68 -10.81
C PRO A 221 -1.33 19.37 -11.31
N GLU A 222 -0.48 19.87 -10.40
CA GLU A 222 0.79 20.53 -10.75
C GLU A 222 1.89 19.50 -11.10
N ASN A 223 1.84 18.32 -10.48
CA ASN A 223 2.80 17.25 -10.71
C ASN A 223 2.09 15.90 -10.78
N LEU A 224 1.71 15.51 -12.00
CA LEU A 224 0.97 14.26 -12.26
C LEU A 224 1.71 12.97 -11.86
N LYS A 225 3.04 13.05 -11.63
CA LYS A 225 3.81 11.92 -11.06
C LYS A 225 3.45 11.66 -9.60
N GLU A 226 2.84 12.63 -8.92
CA GLU A 226 2.33 12.49 -7.56
C GLU A 226 0.88 12.05 -7.64
N ASN A 227 0.68 10.75 -7.74
CA ASN A 227 -0.63 10.14 -7.73
C ASN A 227 -0.65 8.90 -6.84
N ASN A 228 -1.84 8.50 -6.42
CA ASN A 228 -2.05 7.28 -5.66
C ASN A 228 -3.50 6.81 -5.75
N LEU A 229 -3.74 5.52 -5.54
CA LEU A 229 -5.09 4.97 -5.47
C LEU A 229 -5.79 5.41 -4.17
N TRP A 230 -7.10 5.65 -4.26
CA TRP A 230 -7.96 5.92 -3.13
C TRP A 230 -9.06 4.86 -2.98
N PRO A 231 -9.24 4.28 -1.78
CA PRO A 231 -8.30 4.30 -0.66
C PRO A 231 -6.99 3.56 -1.02
N PRO A 232 -5.89 3.78 -0.27
CA PRO A 232 -4.65 3.06 -0.50
C PRO A 232 -4.88 1.55 -0.32
N LEU A 233 -4.16 0.77 -1.12
CA LEU A 233 -4.16 -0.68 -1.06
C LEU A 233 -2.95 -1.20 -0.26
N ALA A 234 -3.11 -2.38 0.36
CA ALA A 234 -2.09 -2.99 1.21
C ALA A 234 -1.13 -3.90 0.44
#